data_AF-A0ABD7VKH5-F1
#
_entry.id   AF-A0ABD7VKH5-F1
#
_cell.length_a   1.000
_cell.length_b   1.000
_cell.length_c   1.000
_cell.angle_alpha   90.00
_cell.angle_beta   90.00
_cell.angle_gamma   90.00
#
_symmetry.space_group_name_H-M   'P 1'
#
loop_
_entity.id
_entity.type
_entity.pdbx_description
1 polymer ?
#
loop_
_entity_poly.entity_id
_entity_poly.type
_entity_poly.pdbx_seq_one_letter_code
_entity_poly.pdbx_strand_id
1 'polypeptide(L)'
;MLSESGVYALLVYHYVPGNRLLREWLTHQVVPALRDAEHLGHSDRPLLSLLDWPEMSLSLLHWQDERWIRLRDMPYLLSDQTPRKAMTTKPWWRRLAHAFQSSKHSMG
;
A
#
# COMPACT_ATOMS: atom_id res chain seq x y z
N MET A 1 12.94 1.81 21.43
CA MET A 1 11.97 0.70 21.27
C MET A 1 12.64 -0.41 20.47
N LEU A 2 12.06 -1.61 20.40
CA LEU A 2 12.61 -2.75 19.66
C LEU A 2 11.85 -2.88 18.32
N SER A 3 12.56 -3.03 17.20
CA SER A 3 11.97 -3.25 15.86
C SER A 3 12.14 -4.72 15.44
N GLU A 4 11.24 -5.24 14.62
CA GLU A 4 11.33 -6.59 14.03
C GLU A 4 12.71 -6.84 13.37
N SER A 5 13.21 -5.84 12.64
CA SER A 5 14.55 -5.86 12.00
C SER A 5 15.69 -6.14 12.99
N GLY A 6 15.62 -5.56 14.20
CA GLY A 6 16.58 -5.79 15.28
C GLY A 6 16.47 -7.19 15.89
N VAL A 7 15.27 -7.77 15.94
CA VAL A 7 15.08 -9.15 16.41
C VAL A 7 15.64 -10.17 15.41
N TYR A 8 15.45 -9.95 14.10
CA TYR A 8 16.14 -10.77 13.09
C TYR A 8 17.66 -10.61 13.16
N ALA A 9 18.18 -9.41 13.37
CA ALA A 9 19.61 -9.20 13.56
C ALA A 9 20.16 -10.00 14.76
N LEU A 10 19.43 -10.08 15.88
CA LEU A 10 19.79 -10.94 17.02
C LEU A 10 19.73 -12.43 16.67
N LEU A 11 18.70 -12.88 15.95
CA LEU A 11 18.54 -14.28 15.55
C LEU A 11 19.61 -14.75 14.55
N VAL A 12 20.09 -13.85 13.67
CA VAL A 12 21.11 -14.13 12.65
C VAL A 12 22.53 -13.95 13.17
N TYR A 13 22.86 -12.79 13.75
CA TYR A 13 24.25 -12.44 14.11
C TYR A 13 24.65 -12.86 15.53
N HIS A 14 23.70 -13.02 16.45
CA HIS A 14 23.97 -13.38 17.85
C HIS A 14 23.53 -14.81 18.18
N TYR A 15 23.80 -15.75 17.26
CA TYR A 15 23.51 -17.17 17.47
C TYR A 15 24.34 -17.77 18.61
N VAL A 16 23.70 -18.04 19.75
CA VAL A 16 24.24 -18.88 20.83
C VAL A 16 23.50 -20.22 20.83
N PRO A 17 24.17 -21.39 20.74
CA PRO A 17 23.51 -22.69 20.67
C PRO A 17 22.76 -23.04 21.96
N GLY A 18 23.38 -22.81 23.13
CA GLY A 18 22.78 -23.13 24.44
C GLY A 18 21.47 -22.37 24.73
N ASN A 19 21.27 -21.19 24.14
CA ASN A 19 20.11 -20.35 24.40
C ASN A 19 18.89 -20.73 23.52
N ARG A 20 18.58 -22.03 23.38
CA ARG A 20 17.43 -22.51 22.58
C ARG A 20 16.11 -21.88 23.01
N LEU A 21 15.81 -21.88 24.31
CA LEU A 21 14.56 -21.31 24.85
C LEU A 21 14.41 -19.81 24.53
N LEU A 22 15.50 -19.04 24.58
CA LEU A 22 15.47 -17.63 24.18
C LEU A 22 15.18 -17.47 22.68
N ARG A 23 15.78 -18.31 21.83
CA ARG A 23 15.55 -18.33 20.38
C ARG A 23 14.11 -18.70 20.03
N GLU A 24 13.57 -19.70 20.73
CA GLU A 24 12.19 -20.16 20.61
C GLU A 24 11.20 -19.09 21.08
N TRP A 25 11.47 -18.42 22.21
CA TRP A 25 10.68 -17.29 22.69
C TRP A 25 10.71 -16.09 21.72
N LEU A 26 11.89 -15.70 21.21
CA LEU A 26 12.00 -14.64 20.21
C LEU A 26 11.19 -14.96 18.95
N THR A 27 11.29 -16.19 18.44
CA THR A 27 10.65 -16.60 17.18
C THR A 27 9.13 -16.77 17.30
N HIS A 28 8.63 -17.34 18.41
CA HIS A 28 7.21 -17.70 18.56
C HIS A 28 6.39 -16.71 19.39
N GLN A 29 7.02 -15.76 20.09
CA GLN A 29 6.31 -14.76 20.91
C GLN A 29 6.69 -13.33 20.49
N VAL A 30 7.99 -13.01 20.43
CA VAL A 30 8.42 -11.61 20.22
C VAL A 30 8.24 -11.15 18.77
N VAL A 31 8.65 -11.93 17.77
CA VAL A 31 8.43 -11.56 16.35
C VAL A 31 6.93 -11.42 16.01
N PRO A 32 6.03 -12.35 16.40
CA PRO A 32 4.59 -12.15 16.25
C PRO A 32 4.08 -10.90 16.97
N ALA A 33 4.40 -10.71 18.25
CA ALA A 33 3.90 -9.56 19.01
C ALA A 33 4.39 -8.20 18.47
N LEU A 34 5.61 -8.13 17.90
CA LEU A 34 6.10 -6.93 17.22
C LEU A 34 5.35 -6.69 15.89
N ARG A 35 5.11 -7.74 15.10
CA ARG A 35 4.31 -7.63 13.87
C ARG A 35 2.90 -7.16 14.16
N ASP A 36 2.23 -7.76 15.14
CA ASP A 36 0.86 -7.40 15.52
C ASP A 36 0.81 -5.94 16.02
N ALA A 37 1.84 -5.48 16.74
CA ALA A 37 1.97 -4.09 17.17
C ALA A 37 2.21 -3.10 15.99
N GLU A 38 3.02 -3.46 14.99
CA GLU A 38 3.24 -2.62 13.80
C GLU A 38 2.01 -2.61 12.87
N HIS A 39 1.27 -3.73 12.77
CA HIS A 39 -0.01 -3.83 12.03
C HIS A 39 -1.16 -3.03 12.67
N LEU A 40 -1.10 -2.71 13.96
CA LEU A 40 -2.05 -1.80 14.61
C LEU A 40 -1.85 -0.33 14.22
N GLY A 41 -0.69 0.02 13.63
CA GLY A 41 -0.36 1.37 13.19
C GLY A 41 -0.39 1.59 11.67
N HIS A 42 -0.17 0.57 10.86
CA HIS A 42 0.00 0.70 9.40
C HIS A 42 -1.23 0.28 8.59
N SER A 43 -1.61 1.10 7.60
CA SER A 43 -2.63 0.78 6.58
C SER A 43 -2.13 -0.22 5.52
N ASP A 44 -1.35 -1.22 5.94
CA ASP A 44 -0.70 -2.23 5.10
C ASP A 44 -1.67 -3.35 4.68
N ARG A 45 -2.84 -3.44 5.30
CA ARG A 45 -3.91 -4.32 4.86
C ARG A 45 -4.68 -3.67 3.70
N PRO A 46 -4.85 -4.34 2.55
CA PRO A 46 -5.59 -3.77 1.43
C PRO A 46 -7.08 -3.74 1.79
N LEU A 47 -7.60 -2.54 2.11
CA LEU A 47 -8.99 -2.34 2.49
C LEU A 47 -9.75 -1.77 1.29
N LEU A 48 -10.73 -2.54 0.80
CA LEU A 48 -11.63 -2.09 -0.26
C LEU A 48 -12.86 -1.40 0.37
N SER A 49 -13.05 -0.13 0.05
CA SER A 49 -14.24 0.65 0.38
C SER A 49 -15.01 1.02 -0.90
N LEU A 50 -16.22 1.54 -0.72
CA LEU A 50 -16.99 2.20 -1.78
C LEU A 50 -17.04 3.70 -1.46
N LEU A 51 -16.85 4.50 -2.50
CA LEU A 51 -17.01 5.95 -2.49
C LEU A 51 -18.29 6.27 -3.28
N ASP A 52 -19.29 6.82 -2.61
CA ASP A 52 -20.51 7.29 -3.26
C ASP A 52 -20.22 8.57 -4.05
N TRP A 53 -20.19 8.46 -5.38
CA TRP A 53 -20.12 9.57 -6.32
C TRP A 53 -21.54 9.90 -6.82
N PRO A 54 -21.87 11.16 -7.18
CA PRO A 54 -23.24 11.56 -7.55
C PRO A 54 -24.02 10.66 -8.52
N GLU A 55 -23.34 9.98 -9.45
CA GLU A 55 -23.95 9.09 -10.45
C GLU A 55 -23.57 7.60 -10.30
N MET A 56 -22.64 7.23 -9.41
CA MET A 56 -22.15 5.85 -9.28
C MET A 56 -21.39 5.58 -7.96
N SER A 57 -21.34 4.33 -7.51
CA SER A 57 -20.41 3.93 -6.43
C SER A 57 -19.07 3.47 -7.01
N LEU A 58 -17.99 4.15 -6.59
CA LEU A 58 -16.63 3.88 -7.04
C LEU A 58 -15.90 2.99 -6.02
N SER A 59 -15.25 1.93 -6.48
CA SER A 59 -14.44 1.10 -5.57
C SER A 59 -13.09 1.75 -5.29
N LEU A 60 -12.82 1.99 -4.02
CA LEU A 60 -11.64 2.67 -3.53
C LEU A 60 -10.78 1.66 -2.74
N LEU A 61 -9.51 1.53 -3.09
CA LEU A 61 -8.56 0.70 -2.35
C LEU A 61 -7.70 1.59 -1.46
N HIS A 62 -7.74 1.34 -0.15
CA HIS A 62 -6.80 1.91 0.81
C HIS A 62 -5.60 0.96 0.95
N TRP A 63 -4.40 1.49 0.78
CA TRP A 63 -3.14 0.74 0.84
C TRP A 63 -1.98 1.71 1.07
N GLN A 64 -1.12 1.45 2.06
CA GLN A 64 0.05 2.29 2.40
C GLN A 64 -0.35 3.77 2.62
N ASP A 65 -1.44 3.98 3.36
CA ASP A 65 -2.14 5.26 3.62
C ASP A 65 -2.66 6.02 2.38
N GLU A 66 -2.33 5.56 1.17
CA GLU A 66 -2.81 6.12 -0.09
C GLU A 66 -4.18 5.55 -0.52
N ARG A 67 -4.86 6.32 -1.38
CA ARG A 67 -6.20 6.06 -1.91
C ARG A 67 -6.13 5.75 -3.40
N TRP A 68 -6.30 4.49 -3.75
CA TRP A 68 -6.18 3.95 -5.10
C TRP A 68 -7.56 3.77 -5.74
N ILE A 69 -7.81 4.47 -6.85
CA ILE A 69 -9.01 4.31 -7.70
C ILE A 69 -8.61 3.53 -8.95
N ARG A 70 -9.50 2.67 -9.47
CA ARG A 70 -9.20 1.89 -10.68
C ARG A 70 -9.11 2.83 -11.89
N LEU A 71 -8.06 2.69 -12.70
CA LEU A 71 -7.83 3.55 -13.87
C LEU A 71 -8.98 3.51 -14.91
N ARG A 72 -9.73 2.41 -14.98
CA ARG A 72 -10.94 2.30 -15.83
C ARG A 72 -12.12 3.17 -15.41
N ASP A 73 -12.17 3.58 -14.14
CA ASP A 73 -13.26 4.39 -13.59
C ASP A 73 -12.92 5.91 -13.69
N MET A 74 -11.67 6.21 -14.07
CA MET A 74 -11.09 7.55 -14.19
C MET A 74 -11.70 8.44 -15.30
N PRO A 75 -12.20 7.93 -16.45
CA PRO A 75 -12.86 8.78 -17.46
C PRO A 75 -14.11 9.48 -16.94
N TYR A 76 -14.94 8.77 -16.18
CA TYR A 76 -16.21 9.29 -15.63
C TYR A 76 -15.96 10.44 -14.65
N LEU A 77 -14.96 10.27 -13.77
CA LEU A 77 -14.48 11.31 -12.84
C LEU A 77 -14.02 12.61 -13.52
N LEU A 78 -13.70 12.60 -14.82
CA LEU A 78 -13.31 13.80 -15.57
C LEU A 78 -14.47 14.40 -16.37
N SER A 79 -15.37 13.58 -16.89
CA SER A 79 -16.54 14.04 -17.66
C SER A 79 -17.50 14.88 -16.81
N ASP A 80 -17.67 14.50 -15.54
CA ASP A 80 -18.53 15.19 -14.56
C ASP A 80 -17.90 16.51 -14.04
N GLN A 81 -16.59 16.73 -14.25
CA GLN A 81 -15.90 17.94 -13.79
C GLN A 81 -16.10 19.16 -14.70
N THR A 82 -17.36 19.57 -14.89
CA THR A 82 -17.71 20.96 -15.25
C THR A 82 -18.04 21.78 -13.99
N PRO A 83 -17.69 23.08 -13.94
CA PRO A 83 -16.85 23.51 -12.82
C PRO A 83 -17.58 24.21 -11.67
N ARG A 84 -17.09 24.00 -10.43
CA ARG A 84 -17.35 24.97 -9.34
C ARG A 84 -16.18 25.27 -8.38
N LYS A 85 -15.18 24.38 -8.23
CA LYS A 85 -13.93 24.69 -7.50
C LYS A 85 -12.71 24.03 -8.15
N ALA A 86 -12.05 24.76 -9.06
CA ALA A 86 -10.80 24.31 -9.67
C ALA A 86 -9.62 24.51 -8.70
N MET A 87 -9.19 23.45 -8.01
CA MET A 87 -7.86 23.42 -7.39
C MET A 87 -6.82 23.06 -8.45
N THR A 88 -6.01 24.04 -8.83
CA THR A 88 -5.11 23.96 -9.98
C THR A 88 -3.88 23.08 -9.72
N THR A 89 -4.00 21.79 -10.00
CA THR A 89 -2.83 20.90 -10.25
C THR A 89 -2.94 20.31 -11.66
N LYS A 90 -1.87 20.43 -12.45
CA LYS A 90 -1.86 19.93 -13.84
C LYS A 90 -1.88 18.39 -13.83
N PRO A 91 -2.67 17.73 -14.70
CA PRO A 91 -2.89 16.28 -14.65
C PRO A 91 -1.65 15.48 -15.11
N TRP A 92 -0.71 15.27 -14.20
CA TRP A 92 0.53 14.50 -14.37
C TRP A 92 0.28 13.10 -14.94
N TRP A 93 -0.78 12.43 -14.48
CA TRP A 93 -1.19 11.09 -14.88
C TRP A 93 -1.43 10.93 -16.39
N ARG A 94 -1.77 12.01 -17.13
CA ARG A 94 -1.91 11.95 -18.61
C ARG A 94 -0.60 11.52 -19.28
N ARG A 95 0.56 11.94 -18.74
CA ARG A 95 1.88 11.53 -19.27
C ARG A 95 2.13 10.05 -19.08
N LEU A 96 1.70 9.47 -17.95
CA LEU A 96 1.83 8.04 -17.68
C LEU A 96 0.87 7.20 -18.53
N ALA A 97 -0.36 7.67 -18.76
CA ALA A 97 -1.32 6.99 -19.64
C ALA A 97 -0.74 6.77 -21.06
N HIS A 98 -0.08 7.78 -21.62
CA HIS A 98 0.63 7.65 -22.91
C HIS A 98 1.87 6.75 -22.82
N ALA A 99 2.64 6.80 -21.73
CA ALA A 99 3.80 5.93 -21.54
C ALA A 99 3.42 4.43 -21.55
N PHE A 100 2.31 4.05 -20.90
CA PHE A 100 1.82 2.67 -20.89
C PHE A 100 1.27 2.20 -22.26
N GLN A 101 0.73 3.10 -23.10
CA GLN A 101 0.32 2.76 -24.47
C GLN A 101 1.52 2.41 -25.36
N SER A 102 2.67 3.06 -25.16
CA SER A 102 3.90 2.81 -25.94
C SER A 102 4.41 1.37 -25.84
N SER A 103 4.16 0.70 -24.71
CA SER A 103 4.66 -0.67 -24.42
C SER A 103 3.99 -1.79 -25.24
N LYS A 104 2.98 -1.49 -26.07
CA LYS A 104 2.28 -2.50 -26.90
C LYS A 104 2.62 -2.51 -28.39
N HIS A 105 3.49 -1.62 -28.87
CA HIS A 105 3.86 -1.52 -30.29
C HIS A 105 5.39 -1.62 -30.50
N SER A 106 6.03 -2.66 -29.95
CA SER A 106 7.42 -2.98 -30.28
C SER A 106 7.73 -4.47 -30.08
N MET A 107 7.06 -5.34 -30.85
CA MET A 107 7.50 -6.72 -31.06
C MET A 107 7.02 -7.21 -32.43
N GLY A 108 7.92 -7.17 -33.41
CA GLY A 108 7.75 -7.52 -34.81
C GLY A 108 9.11 -7.45 -35.51
#